data_AF-A0A1D1YRG7-F1
#
_entry.id   AF-A0A1D1YRG7-F1
#
_cell.length_a   1.000
_cell.length_b   1.000
_cell.length_c   1.000
_cell.angle_alpha   90.00
_cell.angle_beta   90.00
_cell.angle_gamma   90.00
#
_symmetry.space_group_name_H-M   'P 1'
#
loop_
_entity.id
_entity.type
_entity.pdbx_description
1 polymer ?
#
loop_
_entity_poly.entity_id
_entity_poly.type
_entity_poly.pdbx_seq_one_letter_code
_entity_poly.pdbx_strand_id
1 'polypeptide(L)'
;YFMLVAFEAGGPLRALLLLLLSPLVSLLGAVGFDATALHIMTFVSTAGVRVADVKAVAKATLPRFFLQDVSEDAFGVFSACGGKRYVVTSMPRIMAEPFLSEYLGVGCVVATELRTVAGFCLGVAAPPGLMVGRRRLDALKVALGGCGGFDVGLGDGLKENSFMALCRESYTAPPEESSSPLPRRSYPKPLVFHDGRFVLRPTPLAAFVVLLWLPAAVPLAVARILVGLALPFRSQVTAGAALGVRIRATFAPTAAAAAAPAAGTLYASCHRTLLDPVITASALQRSVVAVTYSLSAVSEALSPIPTVRLTRDRRRDGETMRKLLARGDLVVCPEGMTCREPYLLRFSPLFA
;
A
#
# COMPACT_ATOMS: atom_id res chain seq x y z
N TYR A 1 -9.80 5.94 -1.45
CA TYR A 1 -8.76 6.52 -0.57
C TYR A 1 -9.17 6.67 0.89
N PHE A 2 -10.29 7.33 1.20
CA PHE A 2 -10.76 7.50 2.58
C PHE A 2 -10.93 6.17 3.36
N MET A 3 -11.37 5.09 2.69
CA MET A 3 -11.45 3.77 3.31
C MET A 3 -10.09 3.21 3.76
N LEU A 4 -9.00 3.50 3.04
CA LEU A 4 -7.65 3.08 3.43
C LEU A 4 -7.22 3.80 4.72
N VAL A 5 -7.47 5.12 4.79
CA VAL A 5 -7.19 5.92 6.00
C VAL A 5 -8.07 5.46 7.16
N ALA A 6 -9.36 5.26 6.92
CA ALA A 6 -10.31 4.77 7.91
C ALA A 6 -9.87 3.45 8.52
N PHE A 7 -9.37 2.51 7.70
CA PHE A 7 -8.96 1.19 8.15
C PHE A 7 -7.57 1.17 8.81
N GLU A 8 -6.56 1.73 8.15
CA GLU A 8 -5.17 1.64 8.61
C GLU A 8 -4.91 2.56 9.81
N ALA A 9 -5.51 3.76 9.84
CA ALA A 9 -5.32 4.70 10.94
C ALA A 9 -6.44 4.63 11.99
N GLY A 10 -7.68 4.30 11.59
CA GLY A 10 -8.85 4.30 12.47
C GLY A 10 -9.41 2.92 12.84
N GLY A 11 -9.01 1.85 12.16
CA GLY A 11 -9.44 0.48 12.42
C GLY A 11 -10.62 -0.05 11.59
N PRO A 12 -10.92 -1.36 11.72
CA PRO A 12 -11.87 -2.06 10.85
C PRO A 12 -13.32 -1.60 11.00
N LEU A 13 -13.76 -1.25 12.22
CA LEU A 13 -15.13 -0.79 12.48
C LEU A 13 -15.46 0.51 11.73
N ARG A 14 -14.48 1.40 11.62
CA ARG A 14 -14.63 2.66 10.90
C ARG A 14 -14.68 2.47 9.39
N ALA A 15 -13.86 1.56 8.88
CA ALA A 15 -13.92 1.18 7.47
C ALA A 15 -15.26 0.52 7.14
N LEU A 16 -15.80 -0.30 8.05
CA LEU A 16 -17.14 -0.87 7.93
C LEU A 16 -18.22 0.22 7.93
N LEU A 17 -18.15 1.19 8.85
CA LEU A 17 -19.07 2.32 8.86
C LEU A 17 -19.06 3.09 7.53
N LEU A 18 -17.86 3.38 6.99
CA LEU A 18 -17.73 4.06 5.70
C LEU A 18 -18.28 3.21 4.54
N LEU A 19 -18.11 1.89 4.59
CA LEU A 19 -18.68 0.96 3.62
C LEU A 19 -20.22 0.97 3.66
N LEU A 20 -20.82 0.94 4.85
CA LEU A 20 -22.27 1.03 5.00
C LEU A 20 -22.83 2.37 4.51
N LEU A 21 -22.05 3.45 4.63
CA LEU A 21 -22.40 4.77 4.11
C LEU A 21 -22.09 4.96 2.62
N SER A 22 -21.38 4.04 1.97
CA SER A 22 -21.01 4.19 0.56
C SER A 22 -22.19 4.41 -0.39
N PRO A 23 -23.34 3.68 -0.31
CA PRO A 23 -24.47 3.96 -1.20
C PRO A 23 -25.05 5.36 -1.00
N LEU A 24 -25.10 5.86 0.24
CA LEU A 24 -25.55 7.22 0.53
C LEU A 24 -24.59 8.26 -0.04
N VAL A 25 -23.28 8.06 0.12
CA VAL A 25 -22.24 8.94 -0.44
C VAL A 25 -22.31 8.97 -1.96
N SER A 26 -22.50 7.82 -2.61
CA SER A 26 -22.67 7.73 -4.06
C SER A 26 -23.95 8.43 -4.53
N LEU A 27 -25.06 8.28 -3.81
CA LEU A 27 -26.31 8.98 -4.10
C LEU A 27 -26.16 10.49 -3.99
N LEU A 28 -25.50 10.98 -2.92
CA LEU A 28 -25.23 12.41 -2.75
C LEU A 28 -24.40 12.97 -3.91
N GLY A 29 -23.38 12.25 -4.37
CA GLY A 29 -22.59 12.65 -5.54
C GLY A 29 -23.41 12.66 -6.85
N ALA A 30 -24.29 11.66 -7.04
CA ALA A 30 -25.16 11.60 -8.21
C ALA A 30 -26.18 12.76 -8.26
N VAL A 31 -26.65 13.23 -7.11
CA VAL A 31 -27.59 14.35 -6.98
C VAL A 31 -26.86 15.73 -6.98
N GLY A 32 -25.53 15.75 -7.07
CA GLY A 32 -24.72 16.98 -7.15
C GLY A 32 -24.29 17.57 -5.81
N PHE A 33 -24.47 16.84 -4.69
CA PHE A 33 -23.98 17.21 -3.36
C PHE A 33 -22.57 16.68 -3.09
N ASP A 34 -21.65 16.89 -4.04
CA ASP A 34 -20.27 16.39 -3.99
C ASP A 34 -19.51 16.87 -2.74
N ALA A 35 -19.73 18.12 -2.31
CA ALA A 35 -19.14 18.67 -1.10
C ALA A 35 -19.63 17.98 0.17
N THR A 36 -20.91 17.61 0.24
CA THR A 36 -21.49 16.90 1.39
C THR A 36 -20.98 15.47 1.45
N ALA A 37 -20.93 14.79 0.30
CA ALA A 37 -20.33 13.46 0.16
C ALA A 37 -18.88 13.45 0.67
N LEU A 38 -18.09 14.45 0.28
CA LEU A 38 -16.70 14.60 0.72
C LEU A 38 -16.57 14.91 2.21
N HIS A 39 -17.45 15.72 2.79
CA HIS A 39 -17.48 15.96 4.24
C HIS A 39 -17.75 14.66 5.00
N ILE A 40 -18.73 13.85 4.58
CA ILE A 40 -19.04 12.57 5.23
C ILE A 40 -17.83 11.64 5.17
N MET A 41 -17.22 11.48 4.00
CA MET A 41 -16.04 10.62 3.84
C MET A 41 -14.86 11.11 4.71
N THR A 42 -14.62 12.42 4.75
CA THR A 42 -13.54 13.02 5.53
C THR A 42 -13.78 12.85 7.03
N PHE A 43 -15.02 13.11 7.48
CA PHE A 43 -15.40 12.98 8.88
C PHE A 43 -15.26 11.54 9.36
N VAL A 44 -15.90 10.59 8.67
CA VAL A 44 -15.88 9.18 9.06
C VAL A 44 -14.46 8.62 9.07
N SER A 45 -13.60 9.00 8.11
CA SER A 45 -12.24 8.47 8.02
C SER A 45 -11.27 9.06 9.05
N THR A 46 -11.39 10.35 9.37
CA THR A 46 -10.37 11.08 10.16
C THR A 46 -10.81 11.51 11.55
N ALA A 47 -12.10 11.54 11.87
CA ALA A 47 -12.57 11.98 13.19
C ALA A 47 -11.97 11.12 14.33
N GLY A 48 -11.36 11.78 15.30
CA GLY A 48 -10.72 11.14 16.45
C GLY A 48 -9.45 10.33 16.14
N VAL A 49 -8.91 10.36 14.92
CA VAL A 49 -7.58 9.77 14.64
C VAL A 49 -6.49 10.72 15.06
N ARG A 50 -5.36 10.19 15.54
CA ARG A 50 -4.15 10.99 15.71
C ARG A 50 -3.63 11.46 14.37
N VAL A 51 -3.24 12.73 14.29
CA VAL A 51 -2.63 13.36 13.11
C VAL A 51 -1.40 12.57 12.64
N ALA A 52 -0.60 12.05 13.58
CA ALA A 52 0.58 11.24 13.28
C ALA A 52 0.23 9.94 12.53
N ASP A 53 -0.85 9.25 12.94
CA ASP A 53 -1.27 7.99 12.31
C ASP A 53 -1.79 8.23 10.89
N VAL A 54 -2.58 9.30 10.69
CA VAL A 54 -3.05 9.69 9.34
C VAL A 54 -1.87 10.03 8.43
N LYS A 55 -0.89 10.78 8.94
CA LYS A 55 0.33 11.14 8.19
C LYS A 55 1.17 9.91 7.86
N ALA A 56 1.28 8.94 8.78
CA ALA A 56 1.97 7.68 8.54
C ALA A 56 1.32 6.89 7.40
N VAL A 57 -0.01 6.75 7.42
CA VAL A 57 -0.77 6.07 6.35
C VAL A 57 -0.68 6.83 5.03
N ALA A 58 -0.71 8.16 5.06
CA ALA A 58 -0.57 8.99 3.87
C ALA A 58 0.79 8.85 3.20
N LYS A 59 1.85 8.60 3.97
CA LYS A 59 3.20 8.38 3.45
C LYS A 59 3.47 6.93 3.06
N ALA A 60 2.99 5.96 3.83
CA ALA A 60 3.30 4.55 3.63
C ALA A 60 2.33 3.86 2.67
N THR A 61 1.03 4.12 2.82
CA THR A 61 -0.02 3.32 2.18
C THR A 61 -0.59 3.97 0.92
N LEU A 62 -0.94 5.25 1.01
CA LEU A 62 -1.61 5.96 -0.09
C LEU A 62 -0.81 6.05 -1.40
N PRO A 63 0.54 6.25 -1.41
CA PRO A 63 1.28 6.42 -2.66
C PRO A 63 1.15 5.25 -3.62
N ARG A 64 1.04 4.02 -3.10
CA ARG A 64 0.80 2.82 -3.93
C ARG A 64 -0.48 2.95 -4.75
N PHE A 65 -1.56 3.38 -4.11
CA PHE A 65 -2.87 3.49 -4.77
C PHE A 65 -2.96 4.73 -5.65
N PHE A 66 -2.35 5.84 -5.26
CA PHE A 66 -2.29 7.03 -6.11
C PHE A 66 -1.53 6.75 -7.40
N LEU A 67 -0.34 6.12 -7.35
CA LEU A 67 0.44 5.78 -8.55
C LEU A 67 -0.27 4.82 -9.50
N GLN A 68 -1.19 3.99 -8.99
CA GLN A 68 -2.02 3.10 -9.82
C GLN A 68 -3.11 3.86 -10.58
N ASP A 69 -3.52 5.03 -10.09
CA ASP A 69 -4.60 5.85 -10.66
C ASP A 69 -4.07 7.08 -11.41
N VAL A 70 -2.76 7.30 -11.45
CA VAL A 70 -2.19 8.37 -12.28
C VAL A 70 -2.35 7.99 -13.75
N SER A 71 -3.08 8.81 -14.52
CA SER A 71 -3.18 8.69 -15.97
C SER A 71 -1.81 8.94 -16.62
N GLU A 72 -1.42 8.05 -17.52
CA GLU A 72 -0.17 8.18 -18.30
C GLU A 72 -0.14 9.47 -19.13
N ASP A 73 -1.24 9.81 -19.79
CA ASP A 73 -1.36 11.03 -20.62
C ASP A 73 -1.23 12.30 -19.77
N ALA A 74 -1.97 12.35 -18.65
CA ALA A 74 -1.92 13.45 -17.70
C ALA A 74 -0.51 13.61 -17.11
N PHE A 75 0.15 12.49 -16.82
CA PHE A 75 1.52 12.48 -16.33
C PHE A 75 2.54 12.89 -17.41
N GLY A 76 2.31 12.54 -18.68
CA GLY A 76 3.11 13.00 -19.81
C GLY A 76 3.16 14.53 -19.90
N VAL A 77 1.98 15.18 -19.88
CA VAL A 77 1.89 16.65 -19.85
C VAL A 77 2.55 17.21 -18.58
N PHE A 78 2.25 16.63 -17.42
CA PHE A 78 2.79 17.09 -16.13
C PHE A 78 4.31 17.01 -16.05
N SER A 79 4.91 15.93 -16.61
CA SER A 79 6.35 15.69 -16.60
C SER A 79 7.09 16.52 -17.65
N ALA A 80 6.46 16.83 -18.78
CA ALA A 80 7.01 17.73 -19.81
C ALA A 80 7.12 19.18 -19.33
N CYS A 81 6.27 19.58 -18.38
CA CYS A 81 6.30 20.92 -17.80
C CYS A 81 7.47 21.11 -16.82
N GLY A 82 8.33 22.09 -17.11
CA GLY A 82 9.36 22.60 -16.22
C GLY A 82 8.82 23.67 -15.24
N GLY A 83 9.59 23.96 -14.19
CA GLY A 83 9.31 25.08 -13.27
C GLY A 83 8.48 24.74 -12.03
N LYS A 84 7.85 25.76 -11.43
CA LYS A 84 7.08 25.61 -10.18
C LYS A 84 5.74 24.92 -10.45
N ARG A 85 5.52 23.80 -9.77
CA ARG A 85 4.31 22.99 -9.90
C ARG A 85 3.35 23.27 -8.75
N TYR A 86 2.09 23.55 -9.10
CA TYR A 86 1.00 23.80 -8.17
C TYR A 86 -0.07 22.73 -8.36
N VAL A 87 -0.59 22.18 -7.25
CA VAL A 87 -1.71 21.25 -7.29
C VAL A 87 -2.82 21.77 -6.39
N VAL A 88 -4.03 21.81 -6.93
CA VAL A 88 -5.24 22.13 -6.19
C VAL A 88 -6.08 20.87 -6.04
N THR A 89 -6.44 20.51 -4.80
CA THR A 89 -7.25 19.32 -4.53
C THR A 89 -8.29 19.57 -3.44
N SER A 90 -9.46 18.95 -3.58
CA SER A 90 -10.47 18.94 -2.51
C SER A 90 -10.13 17.95 -1.39
N MET A 91 -9.21 17.02 -1.63
CA MET A 91 -8.76 16.05 -0.64
C MET A 91 -8.04 16.74 0.53
N PRO A 92 -8.14 16.20 1.76
CA PRO A 92 -7.37 16.72 2.88
C PRO A 92 -5.87 16.79 2.61
N ARG A 93 -5.24 17.92 2.93
CA ARG A 93 -3.81 18.15 2.70
C ARG A 93 -2.94 17.06 3.29
N ILE A 94 -3.22 16.67 4.54
CA ILE A 94 -2.48 15.63 5.27
C ILE A 94 -2.46 14.28 4.54
N MET A 95 -3.44 14.00 3.68
CA MET A 95 -3.53 12.77 2.89
C MET A 95 -2.79 12.88 1.55
N ALA A 96 -2.86 14.02 0.89
CA ALA A 96 -2.37 14.21 -0.47
C ALA A 96 -0.91 14.70 -0.54
N GLU A 97 -0.53 15.61 0.36
CA GLU A 97 0.77 16.32 0.32
C GLU A 97 1.99 15.38 0.31
N PRO A 98 2.06 14.29 1.11
CA PRO A 98 3.22 13.40 1.09
C PRO A 98 3.45 12.76 -0.29
N PHE A 99 2.37 12.38 -0.98
CA PHE A 99 2.47 11.82 -2.33
C PHE A 99 2.87 12.88 -3.36
N LEU A 100 2.19 14.03 -3.34
CA LEU A 100 2.42 15.11 -4.30
C LEU A 100 3.85 15.67 -4.22
N SER A 101 4.36 15.83 -3.00
CA SER A 101 5.74 16.32 -2.79
C SER A 101 6.80 15.25 -3.09
N GLU A 102 6.67 14.03 -2.55
CA GLU A 102 7.73 13.01 -2.67
C GLU A 102 7.76 12.29 -4.02
N TYR A 103 6.61 12.13 -4.70
CA TYR A 103 6.54 11.39 -5.98
C TYR A 103 6.40 12.32 -7.18
N LEU A 104 5.62 13.41 -7.07
CA LEU A 104 5.38 14.31 -8.21
C LEU A 104 6.23 15.59 -8.18
N GLY A 105 6.99 15.82 -7.11
CA GLY A 105 7.85 17.00 -6.97
C GLY A 105 7.06 18.32 -6.97
N VAL A 106 5.84 18.30 -6.42
CA VAL A 106 4.97 19.48 -6.35
C VAL A 106 5.49 20.44 -5.29
N GLY A 107 5.74 21.69 -5.68
CA GLY A 107 6.31 22.71 -4.80
C GLY A 107 5.27 23.42 -3.92
N CYS A 108 4.01 23.47 -4.35
CA CYS A 108 2.93 24.07 -3.58
C CYS A 108 1.63 23.26 -3.74
N VAL A 109 1.06 22.84 -2.62
CA VAL A 109 -0.20 22.07 -2.57
C VAL A 109 -1.27 22.92 -1.90
N VAL A 110 -2.31 23.25 -2.66
CA VAL A 110 -3.51 23.94 -2.17
C VAL A 110 -4.59 22.88 -1.96
N ALA A 111 -4.88 22.57 -0.70
CA ALA A 111 -5.74 21.46 -0.33
C ALA A 111 -6.66 21.80 0.83
N THR A 112 -7.65 20.96 1.10
CA THR A 112 -8.53 21.13 2.26
C THR A 112 -7.72 20.93 3.54
N GLU A 113 -7.71 21.92 4.43
CA GLU A 113 -7.13 21.79 5.76
C GLU A 113 -8.12 21.16 6.74
N LEU A 114 -7.65 20.28 7.64
CA LEU A 114 -8.48 19.66 8.67
C LEU A 114 -8.29 20.37 10.02
N ARG A 115 -9.38 20.54 10.77
CA ARG A 115 -9.29 21.00 12.15
C ARG A 115 -8.66 19.92 13.03
N THR A 116 -7.71 20.32 13.85
CA THR A 116 -7.03 19.44 14.80
C THR A 116 -7.10 20.03 16.21
N VAL A 117 -7.25 19.16 17.22
CA VAL A 117 -7.25 19.52 18.64
C VAL A 117 -6.40 18.50 19.38
N ALA A 118 -5.42 18.97 20.17
CA ALA A 118 -4.53 18.11 20.96
C ALA A 118 -3.85 16.97 20.17
N GLY A 119 -3.54 17.19 18.88
CA GLY A 119 -2.93 16.18 18.01
C GLY A 119 -3.90 15.16 17.40
N PHE A 120 -5.21 15.34 17.59
CA PHE A 120 -6.27 14.55 16.97
C PHE A 120 -7.00 15.33 15.88
N CYS A 121 -7.39 14.66 14.81
CA CYS A 121 -8.23 15.21 13.74
C CYS A 121 -9.69 15.26 14.20
N LEU A 122 -10.37 16.40 14.04
CA LEU A 122 -11.80 16.54 14.34
C LEU A 122 -12.70 15.98 13.22
N GLY A 123 -12.14 15.68 12.04
CA GLY A 123 -12.90 15.23 10.88
C GLY A 123 -13.66 16.34 10.13
N VAL A 124 -13.45 17.61 10.51
CA VAL A 124 -14.11 18.77 9.90
C VAL A 124 -13.06 19.65 9.22
N ALA A 125 -13.42 20.22 8.07
CA ALA A 125 -12.56 21.17 7.36
C ALA A 125 -12.33 22.44 8.20
N ALA A 126 -11.09 22.89 8.28
CA ALA A 126 -10.73 24.18 8.84
C ALA A 126 -11.14 25.31 7.88
N PRO A 127 -11.37 26.55 8.38
CA PRO A 127 -11.61 27.71 7.52
C PRO A 127 -10.49 27.84 6.47
N PRO A 128 -10.80 28.11 5.19
CA PRO A 128 -12.10 28.54 4.64
C PRO A 128 -13.10 27.39 4.30
N GLY A 129 -12.78 26.13 4.60
CA GLY A 129 -13.63 24.95 4.35
C GLY A 129 -13.11 24.08 3.20
N LEU A 130 -13.97 23.21 2.65
CA LEU A 130 -13.59 22.33 1.53
C LEU A 130 -13.15 23.12 0.29
N MET A 131 -12.06 22.68 -0.34
CA MET A 131 -11.54 23.24 -1.60
C MET A 131 -12.36 22.74 -2.80
N VAL A 132 -13.58 23.25 -2.95
CA VAL A 132 -14.52 22.91 -4.05
C VAL A 132 -15.01 24.21 -4.73
N GLY A 133 -15.28 24.15 -6.03
CA GLY A 133 -15.79 25.27 -6.83
C GLY A 133 -14.90 26.52 -6.77
N ARG A 134 -15.53 27.69 -6.61
CA ARG A 134 -14.86 29.01 -6.58
C ARG A 134 -13.75 29.13 -5.54
N ARG A 135 -13.82 28.40 -4.42
CA ARG A 135 -12.78 28.45 -3.37
C ARG A 135 -11.43 27.96 -3.87
N ARG A 136 -11.41 27.03 -4.84
CA ARG A 136 -10.17 26.60 -5.49
C ARG A 136 -9.47 27.76 -6.20
N LEU A 137 -10.26 28.57 -6.92
CA LEU A 137 -9.78 29.72 -7.66
C LEU A 137 -9.21 30.79 -6.72
N ASP A 138 -9.95 31.12 -5.66
CA ASP A 138 -9.53 32.15 -4.71
C ASP A 138 -8.25 31.75 -3.96
N ALA A 139 -8.17 30.50 -3.50
CA ALA A 139 -6.98 29.98 -2.85
C ALA A 139 -5.75 29.97 -3.79
N LEU A 140 -5.97 29.70 -5.07
CA LEU A 140 -4.91 29.72 -6.08
C LEU A 140 -4.41 31.14 -6.39
N LYS A 141 -5.32 32.11 -6.47
CA LYS A 141 -4.97 33.54 -6.64
C LYS A 141 -4.14 34.06 -5.46
N VAL A 142 -4.50 33.66 -4.23
CA VAL A 142 -3.72 33.99 -3.03
C VAL A 142 -2.33 33.32 -3.09
N ALA A 143 -2.25 32.04 -3.48
CA ALA A 143 -0.98 31.32 -3.58
C ALA A 143 -0.03 31.90 -4.65
N LEU A 144 -0.57 32.49 -5.72
CA LEU A 144 0.17 33.19 -6.76
C LEU A 144 0.67 34.58 -6.34
N GLY A 145 0.22 35.12 -5.20
CA GLY A 145 0.61 36.45 -4.73
C GLY A 145 0.29 37.58 -5.71
N GLY A 146 -0.69 37.39 -6.60
CA GLY A 146 -1.10 38.38 -7.60
C GLY A 146 -0.17 38.53 -8.82
N CYS A 147 0.89 37.71 -8.95
CA CYS A 147 1.81 37.77 -10.09
C CYS A 147 1.73 36.52 -10.97
N GLY A 148 1.27 36.70 -12.21
CA GLY A 148 1.33 35.71 -13.29
C GLY A 148 0.16 34.71 -13.31
N GLY A 149 -0.37 34.46 -14.51
CA GLY A 149 -1.23 33.30 -14.77
C GLY A 149 -0.41 32.02 -14.87
N PHE A 150 -1.07 30.87 -14.98
CA PHE A 150 -0.38 29.61 -15.22
C PHE A 150 -0.13 29.45 -16.73
N ASP A 151 1.02 28.91 -17.12
CA ASP A 151 1.25 28.59 -18.53
C ASP A 151 0.42 27.37 -18.94
N VAL A 152 0.38 26.33 -18.11
CA VAL A 152 -0.33 25.08 -18.38
C VAL A 152 -1.25 24.70 -17.22
N GLY A 153 -2.52 24.42 -17.53
CA GLY A 153 -3.51 23.85 -16.62
C GLY A 153 -3.83 22.41 -16.97
N LEU A 154 -3.98 21.55 -15.96
CA LEU A 154 -4.38 20.15 -16.13
C LEU A 154 -5.51 19.82 -15.15
N GLY A 155 -6.56 19.16 -15.63
CA GLY A 155 -7.72 18.84 -14.78
C GLY A 155 -8.77 17.98 -15.47
N ASP A 156 -9.69 17.46 -14.67
CA ASP A 156 -10.80 16.61 -15.14
C ASP A 156 -11.93 17.49 -15.70
N GLY A 157 -12.23 17.36 -16.99
CA GLY A 157 -12.84 18.39 -17.82
C GLY A 157 -14.32 18.68 -17.62
N LEU A 158 -15.00 18.08 -16.65
CA LEU A 158 -16.48 18.07 -16.63
C LEU A 158 -17.15 18.73 -15.42
N LYS A 159 -16.43 19.04 -14.34
CA LYS A 159 -17.04 19.71 -13.16
C LYS A 159 -16.11 20.76 -12.55
N GLU A 160 -16.44 22.02 -12.80
CA GLU A 160 -15.98 23.20 -12.03
C GLU A 160 -14.46 23.48 -11.96
N ASN A 161 -13.72 23.37 -13.06
CA ASN A 161 -12.34 23.87 -13.08
C ASN A 161 -12.31 25.37 -13.44
N SER A 162 -12.86 26.22 -12.57
CA SER A 162 -12.81 27.69 -12.73
C SER A 162 -11.37 28.22 -12.84
N PHE A 163 -10.37 27.45 -12.41
CA PHE A 163 -8.96 27.81 -12.51
C PHE A 163 -8.36 27.64 -13.91
N MET A 164 -8.97 26.83 -14.80
CA MET A 164 -8.48 26.68 -16.18
C MET A 164 -8.52 28.01 -16.95
N ALA A 165 -9.45 28.91 -16.58
CA ALA A 165 -9.50 30.27 -17.11
C ALA A 165 -8.29 31.14 -16.72
N LEU A 166 -7.49 30.73 -15.73
CA LEU A 166 -6.24 31.40 -15.36
C LEU A 166 -5.02 30.83 -16.10
N CYS A 167 -5.20 29.78 -16.91
CA CYS A 167 -4.12 29.09 -17.62
C CYS A 167 -4.05 29.58 -19.08
N ARG A 168 -2.85 29.68 -19.65
CA ARG A 168 -2.66 30.00 -21.07
C ARG A 168 -3.04 28.82 -21.97
N GLU A 169 -2.61 27.63 -21.58
CA GLU A 169 -2.99 26.35 -22.19
C GLU A 169 -3.68 25.48 -21.14
N SER A 170 -4.72 24.76 -21.54
CA SER A 170 -5.47 23.87 -20.65
C SER A 170 -5.63 22.50 -21.29
N TYR A 171 -5.16 21.47 -20.58
CA TYR A 171 -5.32 20.08 -20.95
C TYR A 171 -6.36 19.43 -20.05
N THR A 172 -7.31 18.75 -20.69
CA THR A 172 -8.28 17.93 -20.00
C THR A 172 -7.74 16.52 -19.89
N ALA A 173 -7.62 16.01 -18.66
CA ALA A 173 -7.31 14.61 -18.47
C ALA A 173 -8.48 13.76 -18.99
N PRO A 174 -8.22 12.68 -19.74
CA PRO A 174 -9.28 11.78 -20.17
C PRO A 174 -10.01 11.20 -18.95
N PRO A 175 -11.32 10.93 -19.07
CA PRO A 175 -12.09 10.34 -17.96
C PRO A 175 -11.44 9.04 -17.51
N GLU A 176 -11.51 8.74 -16.20
CA GLU A 176 -10.81 7.62 -15.55
C GLU A 176 -10.95 6.29 -16.33
N GLU A 177 -12.14 6.03 -16.88
CA GLU A 177 -12.48 4.81 -17.63
C GLU A 177 -11.72 4.63 -18.96
N SER A 178 -11.17 5.72 -19.52
CA SER A 178 -10.47 5.74 -20.82
C SER A 178 -8.96 5.91 -20.71
N SER A 179 -8.45 6.14 -19.50
CA SER A 179 -7.04 6.43 -19.27
C SER A 179 -6.22 5.18 -18.94
N SER A 180 -5.04 5.03 -19.55
CA SER A 180 -4.08 4.00 -19.14
C SER A 180 -3.42 4.40 -17.81
N PRO A 181 -3.31 3.49 -16.83
CA PRO A 181 -2.57 3.76 -15.61
C PRO A 181 -1.08 3.86 -15.92
N LEU A 182 -0.39 4.80 -15.26
CA LEU A 182 1.04 5.03 -15.43
C LEU A 182 1.83 3.72 -15.24
N PRO A 183 2.62 3.28 -16.23
CA PRO A 183 3.39 2.06 -16.08
C PRO A 183 4.48 2.24 -15.03
N ARG A 184 4.72 1.20 -14.23
CA ARG A 184 5.66 1.21 -13.09
C ARG A 184 7.07 1.67 -13.43
N ARG A 185 7.53 1.38 -14.65
CA ARG A 185 8.85 1.81 -15.16
C ARG A 185 8.98 3.33 -15.28
N SER A 186 7.84 4.03 -15.40
CA SER A 186 7.75 5.47 -15.57
C SER A 186 7.48 6.20 -14.25
N TYR A 187 7.46 5.47 -13.12
CA TYR A 187 7.31 6.11 -11.81
C TYR A 187 8.53 6.98 -11.51
N PRO A 188 8.34 8.25 -11.10
CA PRO A 188 9.45 9.16 -10.75
C PRO A 188 10.37 8.60 -9.67
N LYS A 189 9.79 7.83 -8.75
CA LYS A 189 10.47 7.19 -7.63
C LYS A 189 10.01 5.74 -7.52
N PRO A 190 10.94 4.78 -7.36
CA PRO A 190 10.58 3.38 -7.12
C PRO A 190 9.65 3.28 -5.91
N LEU A 191 8.48 2.67 -6.11
CA LEU A 191 7.51 2.46 -5.05
C LEU A 191 8.02 1.39 -4.10
N VAL A 192 8.32 1.79 -2.87
CA VAL A 192 8.65 0.88 -1.78
C VAL A 192 7.43 0.79 -0.88
N PHE A 193 6.67 -0.31 -1.02
CA PHE A 193 5.46 -0.54 -0.24
C PHE A 193 5.66 -1.70 0.73
N HIS A 194 5.89 -1.32 1.98
CA HIS A 194 6.00 -2.22 3.10
C HIS A 194 4.62 -2.38 3.73
N ASP A 195 4.02 -3.53 3.45
CA ASP A 195 2.72 -4.03 3.95
C ASP A 195 1.58 -3.01 4.16
N GLY A 196 0.51 -3.21 3.41
CA GLY A 196 -0.81 -2.71 3.75
C GLY A 196 -1.67 -3.93 4.06
N ARG A 197 -2.54 -3.82 5.06
CA ARG A 197 -3.44 -4.92 5.41
C ARG A 197 -4.34 -5.33 4.25
N PHE A 198 -4.52 -4.43 3.27
CA PHE A 198 -5.16 -4.72 2.00
C PHE A 198 -4.18 -5.20 0.92
N VAL A 199 -4.45 -6.40 0.38
CA VAL A 199 -3.83 -6.89 -0.86
C VAL A 199 -4.47 -6.22 -2.08
N LEU A 200 -5.81 -6.13 -2.05
CA LEU A 200 -6.66 -5.58 -3.11
C LEU A 200 -7.04 -4.12 -2.81
N ARG A 201 -7.30 -3.31 -3.85
CA ARG A 201 -7.90 -1.99 -3.69
C ARG A 201 -9.29 -2.12 -3.03
N PRO A 202 -9.57 -1.44 -1.90
CA PRO A 202 -10.86 -1.54 -1.24
C PRO A 202 -11.88 -0.62 -1.94
N THR A 203 -12.31 -1.01 -3.16
CA THR A 203 -13.53 -0.45 -3.74
C THR A 203 -14.72 -0.88 -2.87
N PRO A 204 -15.85 -0.14 -2.85
CA PRO A 204 -17.00 -0.53 -2.05
C PRO A 204 -17.45 -1.98 -2.32
N LEU A 205 -17.54 -2.37 -3.59
CA LEU A 205 -17.87 -3.73 -3.98
C LEU A 205 -16.84 -4.75 -3.49
N ALA A 206 -15.55 -4.49 -3.72
CA ALA A 206 -14.49 -5.41 -3.29
C ALA A 206 -14.45 -5.57 -1.76
N ALA A 207 -14.60 -4.46 -1.03
CA ALA A 207 -14.64 -4.48 0.44
C ALA A 207 -15.87 -5.25 0.96
N PHE A 208 -17.03 -5.08 0.31
CA PHE A 208 -18.24 -5.83 0.63
C PHE A 208 -18.07 -7.34 0.39
N VAL A 209 -17.52 -7.73 -0.76
CA VAL A 209 -17.22 -9.14 -1.07
C VAL A 209 -16.23 -9.75 -0.07
N VAL A 210 -15.17 -9.01 0.29
CA VAL A 210 -14.20 -9.46 1.31
C VAL A 210 -14.88 -9.65 2.66
N LEU A 211 -15.77 -8.73 3.06
CA LEU A 211 -16.52 -8.83 4.31
C LEU A 211 -17.45 -10.05 4.32
N LEU A 212 -18.18 -10.30 3.23
CA LEU A 212 -19.04 -11.48 3.09
C LEU A 212 -18.24 -12.79 3.10
N TRP A 213 -17.03 -12.78 2.55
CA TRP A 213 -16.16 -13.96 2.53
C TRP A 213 -15.52 -14.25 3.90
N LEU A 214 -15.39 -13.25 4.78
CA LEU A 214 -14.66 -13.37 6.04
C LEU A 214 -15.12 -14.53 6.95
N PRO A 215 -16.44 -14.79 7.16
CA PRO A 215 -16.91 -15.91 7.97
C PRO A 215 -16.49 -17.28 7.43
N ALA A 216 -16.37 -17.44 6.10
CA ALA A 216 -15.85 -18.67 5.49
C ALA A 216 -14.32 -18.70 5.45
N ALA A 217 -13.68 -17.53 5.30
CA ALA A 217 -12.24 -17.38 5.22
C ALA A 217 -11.53 -17.76 6.52
N VAL A 218 -12.10 -17.42 7.68
CA VAL A 218 -11.48 -17.69 8.99
C VAL A 218 -11.36 -19.20 9.27
N PRO A 219 -12.42 -20.02 9.20
CA PRO A 219 -12.31 -21.46 9.33
C PRO A 219 -11.37 -22.09 8.30
N LEU A 220 -11.42 -21.63 7.05
CA LEU A 220 -10.53 -22.12 5.99
C LEU A 220 -9.05 -21.80 6.29
N ALA A 221 -8.75 -20.61 6.81
CA ALA A 221 -7.40 -20.24 7.23
C ALA A 221 -6.92 -21.11 8.40
N VAL A 222 -7.77 -21.35 9.40
CA VAL A 222 -7.47 -22.26 10.52
C VAL A 222 -7.19 -23.67 10.01
N ALA A 223 -8.04 -24.21 9.13
CA ALA A 223 -7.84 -25.53 8.54
C ALA A 223 -6.50 -25.65 7.80
N ARG A 224 -6.12 -24.62 7.03
CA ARG A 224 -4.83 -24.56 6.32
C ARG A 224 -3.63 -24.52 7.27
N ILE A 225 -3.73 -23.76 8.37
CA ILE A 225 -2.69 -23.71 9.41
C ILE A 225 -2.55 -25.08 10.08
N LEU A 226 -3.67 -25.70 10.48
CA LEU A 226 -3.68 -27.04 11.09
C LEU A 226 -3.06 -28.10 10.18
N VAL A 227 -3.36 -28.06 8.88
CA VAL A 227 -2.72 -28.94 7.88
C VAL A 227 -1.20 -28.75 7.86
N GLY A 228 -0.72 -27.51 7.94
CA GLY A 228 0.71 -27.22 8.01
C GLY A 228 1.39 -27.70 9.30
N LEU A 229 0.69 -27.65 10.43
CA LEU A 229 1.22 -28.05 11.73
C LEU A 229 1.18 -29.57 11.97
N ALA A 230 0.14 -30.24 11.46
CA ALA A 230 -0.13 -31.65 11.78
C ALA A 230 0.44 -32.65 10.77
N LEU A 231 0.66 -32.24 9.51
CA LEU A 231 1.02 -33.16 8.43
C LEU A 231 2.48 -32.99 7.96
N PRO A 232 3.15 -34.09 7.56
CA PRO A 232 4.45 -34.01 6.90
C PRO A 232 4.32 -33.35 5.51
N PHE A 233 5.42 -32.78 5.00
CA PHE A 233 5.42 -31.96 3.77
C PHE A 233 4.71 -32.58 2.56
N ARG A 234 4.83 -33.90 2.32
CA ARG A 234 4.19 -34.57 1.17
C ARG A 234 2.66 -34.54 1.29
N SER A 235 2.15 -34.92 2.46
CA SER A 235 0.72 -34.94 2.76
C SER A 235 0.16 -33.53 2.91
N GLN A 236 0.97 -32.58 3.37
CA GLN A 236 0.59 -31.17 3.47
C GLN A 236 0.26 -30.58 2.09
N VAL A 237 1.03 -30.92 1.04
CA VAL A 237 0.78 -30.41 -0.32
C VAL A 237 -0.55 -30.92 -0.87
N THR A 238 -0.86 -32.21 -0.69
CA THR A 238 -2.13 -32.78 -1.17
C THR A 238 -3.34 -32.29 -0.39
N ALA A 239 -3.26 -32.26 0.95
CA ALA A 239 -4.31 -31.70 1.81
C ALA A 239 -4.50 -30.19 1.57
N GLY A 240 -3.40 -29.46 1.39
CA GLY A 240 -3.42 -28.05 1.03
C GLY A 240 -4.11 -27.82 -0.32
N ALA A 241 -3.87 -28.67 -1.31
CA ALA A 241 -4.53 -28.61 -2.61
C ALA A 241 -6.06 -28.81 -2.51
N ALA A 242 -6.50 -29.75 -1.67
CA ALA A 242 -7.93 -29.93 -1.37
C ALA A 242 -8.57 -28.70 -0.71
N LEU A 243 -7.80 -27.96 0.11
CA LEU A 243 -8.19 -26.67 0.69
C LEU A 243 -7.96 -25.48 -0.25
N GLY A 244 -7.66 -25.71 -1.53
CA GLY A 244 -7.52 -24.67 -2.56
C GLY A 244 -6.16 -23.96 -2.60
N VAL A 245 -5.12 -24.50 -1.94
CA VAL A 245 -3.74 -23.98 -2.03
C VAL A 245 -3.08 -24.53 -3.29
N ARG A 246 -2.51 -23.65 -4.12
CA ARG A 246 -1.79 -24.03 -5.34
C ARG A 246 -0.34 -23.59 -5.22
N ILE A 247 0.58 -24.55 -5.20
CA ILE A 247 2.03 -24.30 -5.18
C ILE A 247 2.58 -24.68 -6.55
N ARG A 248 3.27 -23.75 -7.19
CA ARG A 248 4.03 -23.99 -8.42
C ARG A 248 5.50 -23.73 -8.13
N ALA A 249 6.34 -24.71 -8.38
CA ALA A 249 7.78 -24.60 -8.24
C ALA A 249 8.45 -25.11 -9.51
N THR A 250 9.47 -24.39 -9.94
CA THR A 250 10.34 -24.74 -11.07
C THR A 250 11.75 -24.84 -10.54
N PHE A 251 12.36 -26.01 -10.72
CA PHE A 251 13.73 -26.27 -10.29
C PHE A 251 14.64 -26.32 -11.50
N ALA A 252 15.85 -25.77 -11.38
CA ALA A 252 16.85 -25.92 -12.41
C ALA A 252 17.22 -27.42 -12.56
N PRO A 253 17.33 -27.96 -13.79
CA PRO A 253 17.64 -29.38 -14.03
C PRO A 253 18.92 -29.86 -13.32
N THR A 254 19.88 -28.95 -13.12
CA THR A 254 21.21 -29.21 -12.57
C THR A 254 21.28 -29.28 -11.04
N ALA A 255 20.24 -28.85 -10.30
CA ALA A 255 20.25 -28.87 -8.84
C ALA A 255 20.08 -30.29 -8.24
N ALA A 256 19.57 -31.24 -9.03
CA ALA A 256 19.34 -32.62 -8.59
C ALA A 256 20.61 -33.50 -8.62
N ALA A 257 21.69 -33.06 -9.28
CA ALA A 257 22.89 -33.87 -9.53
C ALA A 257 24.18 -33.31 -8.90
N ALA A 258 24.11 -32.16 -8.21
CA ALA A 258 25.26 -31.67 -7.46
C ALA A 258 25.50 -32.58 -6.24
N ALA A 259 26.75 -32.99 -6.03
CA ALA A 259 27.17 -33.71 -4.83
C ALA A 259 26.60 -33.04 -3.57
N ALA A 260 26.15 -33.83 -2.60
CA ALA A 260 25.59 -33.31 -1.35
C ALA A 260 26.54 -32.23 -0.79
N PRO A 261 26.10 -30.96 -0.71
CA PRO A 261 27.00 -29.90 -0.31
C PRO A 261 27.49 -30.19 1.11
N ALA A 262 28.77 -29.89 1.38
CA ALA A 262 29.39 -30.11 2.69
C ALA A 262 28.72 -29.28 3.81
N ALA A 263 27.87 -28.32 3.45
CA ALA A 263 27.06 -27.48 4.32
C ALA A 263 25.64 -27.34 3.74
N GLY A 264 24.70 -26.88 4.56
CA GLY A 264 23.33 -26.59 4.14
C GLY A 264 23.25 -25.46 3.12
N THR A 265 22.12 -25.41 2.40
CA THR A 265 21.86 -24.38 1.38
C THR A 265 21.20 -23.16 1.99
N LEU A 266 21.72 -21.97 1.66
CA LEU A 266 21.07 -20.69 1.98
C LEU A 266 20.11 -20.30 0.85
N TYR A 267 18.82 -20.29 1.15
CA TYR A 267 17.77 -19.76 0.29
C TYR A 267 17.47 -18.31 0.69
N ALA A 268 17.31 -17.44 -0.31
CA ALA A 268 16.85 -16.07 -0.12
C ALA A 268 15.51 -15.86 -0.83
N SER A 269 14.54 -15.26 -0.14
CA SER A 269 13.23 -14.94 -0.71
C SER A 269 12.89 -13.46 -0.57
N CYS A 270 12.15 -12.92 -1.54
CA CYS A 270 11.44 -11.66 -1.35
C CYS A 270 10.31 -11.92 -0.35
N HIS A 271 10.33 -11.26 0.80
CA HIS A 271 9.39 -11.47 1.90
C HIS A 271 8.02 -10.85 1.56
N ARG A 272 7.28 -11.41 0.62
CA ARG A 272 5.92 -10.96 0.30
C ARG A 272 4.96 -11.27 1.43
N THR A 273 5.13 -12.42 2.07
CA THR A 273 4.33 -12.86 3.20
C THR A 273 5.17 -13.65 4.20
N LEU A 274 4.68 -13.78 5.44
CA LEU A 274 5.29 -14.67 6.44
C LEU A 274 5.27 -16.15 6.03
N LEU A 275 4.48 -16.51 5.01
CA LEU A 275 4.38 -17.89 4.51
C LEU A 275 5.49 -18.23 3.51
N ASP A 276 6.27 -17.26 3.03
CA ASP A 276 7.24 -17.53 1.95
C ASP A 276 8.27 -18.59 2.35
N PRO A 277 8.88 -18.56 3.56
CA PRO A 277 9.76 -19.65 4.00
C PRO A 277 9.06 -21.00 4.12
N VAL A 278 7.78 -21.01 4.52
CA VAL A 278 6.95 -22.24 4.59
C VAL A 278 6.72 -22.80 3.19
N ILE A 279 6.38 -21.94 2.23
CA ILE A 279 6.19 -22.34 0.82
C ILE A 279 7.50 -22.85 0.24
N THR A 280 8.64 -22.25 0.56
CA THR A 280 9.96 -22.75 0.16
C THR A 280 10.21 -24.16 0.72
N ALA A 281 9.97 -24.39 2.01
CA ALA A 281 10.11 -25.71 2.62
C ALA A 281 9.16 -26.75 2.00
N SER A 282 7.88 -26.40 1.80
CA SER A 282 6.90 -27.27 1.14
C SER A 282 7.25 -27.55 -0.33
N ALA A 283 7.79 -26.60 -1.07
CA ALA A 283 8.22 -26.81 -2.45
C ALA A 283 9.45 -27.73 -2.53
N LEU A 284 10.43 -27.53 -1.64
CA LEU A 284 11.65 -28.34 -1.58
C LEU A 284 11.43 -29.73 -0.97
N GLN A 285 10.32 -29.94 -0.27
CA GLN A 285 10.03 -31.16 0.50
C GLN A 285 11.15 -31.50 1.51
N ARG A 286 11.75 -30.45 2.10
CA ARG A 286 12.88 -30.52 3.03
C ARG A 286 12.62 -29.61 4.24
N SER A 287 13.18 -29.95 5.38
CA SER A 287 13.16 -29.08 6.56
C SER A 287 14.11 -27.90 6.33
N VAL A 288 13.60 -26.69 6.51
CA VAL A 288 14.35 -25.45 6.32
C VAL A 288 14.11 -24.55 7.52
N VAL A 289 15.19 -24.03 8.11
CA VAL A 289 15.09 -23.07 9.22
C VAL A 289 14.86 -21.68 8.65
N ALA A 290 13.90 -20.93 9.19
CA ALA A 290 13.66 -19.54 8.78
C ALA A 290 14.29 -18.55 9.77
N VAL A 291 15.17 -17.67 9.30
CA VAL A 291 15.67 -16.55 10.12
C VAL A 291 14.81 -15.31 9.95
N THR A 292 14.41 -14.69 11.06
CA THR A 292 13.47 -13.57 11.08
C THR A 292 13.98 -12.44 11.98
N TYR A 293 13.76 -11.19 11.58
CA TYR A 293 14.17 -10.02 12.39
C TYR A 293 13.10 -9.58 13.39
N SER A 294 11.83 -9.81 13.10
CA SER A 294 10.70 -9.27 13.86
C SER A 294 9.43 -10.11 13.65
N LEU A 295 9.46 -11.36 14.12
CA LEU A 295 8.30 -12.24 14.12
C LEU A 295 7.57 -12.15 15.47
N SER A 296 6.24 -12.10 15.44
CA SER A 296 5.43 -12.12 16.68
C SER A 296 5.50 -13.50 17.34
N ALA A 297 5.34 -13.57 18.66
CA ALA A 297 5.31 -14.85 19.39
C ALA A 297 4.18 -15.78 18.90
N VAL A 298 3.04 -15.21 18.52
CA VAL A 298 1.91 -15.96 17.95
C VAL A 298 2.28 -16.55 16.59
N SER A 299 2.90 -15.76 15.71
CA SER A 299 3.35 -16.23 14.40
C SER A 299 4.44 -17.30 14.51
N GLU A 300 5.32 -17.19 15.50
CA GLU A 300 6.33 -18.20 15.81
C GLU A 300 5.70 -19.50 16.32
N ALA A 301 4.73 -19.42 17.23
CA ALA A 301 4.00 -20.59 17.73
C ALA A 301 3.16 -21.31 16.67
N LEU A 302 2.67 -20.58 15.66
CA LEU A 302 1.91 -21.12 14.53
C LEU A 302 2.80 -21.53 13.35
N SER A 303 4.12 -21.44 13.46
CA SER A 303 5.03 -21.78 12.38
C SER A 303 5.19 -23.31 12.24
N PRO A 304 4.95 -23.89 11.05
CA PRO A 304 5.20 -25.32 10.81
C PRO A 304 6.69 -25.65 10.62
N ILE A 305 7.54 -24.63 10.54
CA ILE A 305 8.99 -24.77 10.42
C ILE A 305 9.70 -24.08 11.59
N PRO A 306 10.92 -24.51 11.96
CA PRO A 306 11.69 -23.84 12.99
C PRO A 306 12.05 -22.41 12.57
N THR A 307 11.90 -21.46 13.49
CA THR A 307 12.29 -20.06 13.27
C THR A 307 13.38 -19.65 14.24
N VAL A 308 14.28 -18.78 13.80
CA VAL A 308 15.35 -18.21 14.63
C VAL A 308 15.32 -16.69 14.51
N ARG A 309 15.32 -16.00 15.65
CA ARG A 309 15.30 -14.54 15.70
C ARG A 309 16.71 -13.97 15.54
N LEU A 310 16.87 -13.03 14.61
CA LEU A 310 18.09 -12.26 14.41
C LEU A 310 18.11 -11.02 15.31
N THR A 311 19.32 -10.57 15.65
CA THR A 311 19.60 -9.51 16.63
C THR A 311 19.83 -8.14 16.00
N ARG A 312 19.82 -8.03 14.67
CA ARG A 312 20.17 -6.81 13.91
C ARG A 312 21.62 -6.36 14.13
N ASP A 313 22.48 -7.31 14.49
CA ASP A 313 23.93 -7.14 14.59
C ASP A 313 24.55 -8.05 13.53
N ARG A 314 25.14 -7.43 12.51
CA ARG A 314 25.70 -8.13 11.35
C ARG A 314 26.67 -9.25 11.73
N ARG A 315 27.50 -9.04 12.76
CA ARG A 315 28.51 -10.02 13.16
C ARG A 315 27.84 -11.20 13.87
N ARG A 316 26.97 -10.92 14.86
CA ARG A 316 26.26 -11.96 15.62
C ARG A 316 25.30 -12.75 14.73
N ASP A 317 24.59 -12.07 13.84
CA ASP A 317 23.65 -12.68 12.91
C ASP A 317 24.39 -13.55 11.90
N GLY A 318 25.53 -13.07 11.37
CA GLY A 318 26.41 -13.86 10.49
C GLY A 318 26.97 -15.12 11.16
N GLU A 319 27.42 -15.03 12.42
CA GLU A 319 27.87 -16.18 13.20
C GLU A 319 26.73 -17.19 13.45
N THR A 320 25.53 -16.70 13.74
CA THR A 320 24.33 -17.52 13.96
C THR A 320 23.92 -18.25 12.67
N MET A 321 23.84 -17.54 11.55
CA MET A 321 23.53 -18.13 10.24
C MET A 321 24.55 -19.19 9.84
N ARG A 322 25.85 -18.95 10.10
CA ARG A 322 26.91 -19.93 9.81
C ARG A 322 26.73 -21.22 10.63
N LYS A 323 26.37 -21.11 11.91
CA LYS A 323 26.07 -22.27 12.78
C LYS A 323 24.84 -23.05 12.30
N LEU A 324 23.81 -22.35 11.82
CA LEU A 324 22.59 -22.99 11.27
C LEU A 324 22.88 -23.72 9.95
N LEU A 325 23.63 -23.06 9.05
CA LEU A 325 24.03 -23.65 7.76
C LEU A 325 24.93 -24.89 7.93
N ALA A 326 25.72 -24.97 9.01
CA ALA A 326 26.47 -26.18 9.31
C ALA A 326 25.58 -27.39 9.68
N ARG A 327 24.32 -27.16 10.07
CA ARG A 327 23.38 -28.21 10.50
C ARG A 327 22.32 -28.54 9.44
N GLY A 328 22.02 -27.62 8.52
CA GLY A 328 21.00 -27.83 7.50
C GLY A 328 20.66 -26.57 6.72
N ASP A 329 19.57 -26.65 5.96
CA ASP A 329 19.14 -25.57 5.06
C ASP A 329 18.54 -24.38 5.82
N LEU A 330 18.74 -23.18 5.29
CA LEU A 330 18.34 -21.92 5.90
C LEU A 330 17.62 -21.05 4.87
N VAL A 331 16.47 -20.45 5.23
CA VAL A 331 15.81 -19.40 4.46
C VAL A 331 15.99 -18.07 5.17
N VAL A 332 16.39 -17.05 4.40
CA VAL A 332 16.48 -15.67 4.87
C VAL A 332 15.68 -14.73 3.98
N CYS A 333 15.11 -13.72 4.62
CA CYS A 333 14.45 -12.59 3.98
C CYS A 333 15.34 -11.35 4.18
N PRO A 334 16.21 -11.00 3.21
CA PRO A 334 17.28 -10.01 3.41
C PRO A 334 16.79 -8.58 3.70
N GLU A 335 15.59 -8.25 3.25
CA GLU A 335 14.93 -6.97 3.55
C GLU A 335 14.49 -6.88 5.02
N GLY A 336 14.25 -8.02 5.67
CA GLY A 336 13.84 -8.14 7.06
C GLY A 336 12.41 -7.65 7.38
N MET A 337 11.69 -7.17 6.38
CA MET A 337 10.29 -6.74 6.48
C MET A 337 9.53 -7.13 5.21
N THR A 338 8.20 -7.20 5.29
CA THR A 338 7.41 -7.63 4.14
C THR A 338 7.41 -6.58 3.02
N CYS A 339 7.53 -7.02 1.77
CA CYS A 339 7.46 -6.18 0.58
C CYS A 339 6.64 -6.88 -0.49
N ARG A 340 5.51 -6.27 -0.87
CA ARG A 340 4.58 -6.84 -1.87
C ARG A 340 4.87 -6.38 -3.30
N GLU A 341 5.90 -5.55 -3.47
CA GLU A 341 6.32 -5.07 -4.78
C GLU A 341 7.12 -6.14 -5.54
N PRO A 342 7.10 -6.14 -6.88
CA PRO A 342 7.63 -7.21 -7.72
C PRO A 342 9.16 -7.15 -7.85
N TYR A 343 9.84 -6.86 -6.75
CA TYR A 343 11.30 -6.90 -6.68
C TYR A 343 11.76 -8.34 -6.51
N LEU A 344 12.88 -8.69 -7.15
CA LEU A 344 13.46 -10.03 -7.06
C LEU A 344 13.99 -10.30 -5.64
N LEU A 345 14.89 -9.43 -5.18
CA LEU A 345 15.41 -9.40 -3.81
C LEU A 345 15.65 -7.95 -3.42
N ARG A 346 15.47 -7.65 -2.13
CA ARG A 346 15.84 -6.38 -1.54
C ARG A 346 16.64 -6.62 -0.28
N PHE A 347 17.60 -5.76 -0.06
CA PHE A 347 18.52 -5.83 1.07
C PHE A 347 18.25 -4.64 1.96
N SER A 348 18.02 -4.91 3.24
CA SER A 348 18.04 -3.83 4.23
C SER A 348 19.48 -3.33 4.39
N PRO A 349 19.69 -2.10 4.87
CA PRO A 349 21.02 -1.62 5.24
C PRO A 349 21.71 -2.49 6.30
N LEU A 350 20.94 -3.28 7.05
CA LEU A 350 21.48 -4.25 8.02
C LEU A 350 22.08 -5.50 7.35
N PHE A 351 21.66 -5.79 6.11
CA PHE A 351 22.14 -6.92 5.33
C PHE A 351 23.27 -6.53 4.35
N ALA A 352 23.32 -5.27 3.89
CA ALA A 352 24.41 -4.72 3.06
C ALA A 352 25.70 -4.54 3.88
#